data_AF-A0A098BFT4-F1
#
_entry.id   AF-A0A098BFT4-F1
#
_cell.length_a   1.000
_cell.length_b   1.000
_cell.length_c   1.000
_cell.angle_alpha   90.00
_cell.angle_beta   90.00
_cell.angle_gamma   90.00
#
_symmetry.space_group_name_H-M   'P 1'
#
loop_
_entity.id
_entity.type
_entity.pdbx_description
1 polymer ?
#
loop_
_entity_poly.entity_id
_entity_poly.type
_entity_poly.pdbx_seq_one_letter_code
_entity_poly.pdbx_strand_id
1 'polypeptide(L)'
;MRDMLEALIAGERDPRRLAGLARGAMKAKHSALVEALTGRFDDHHAELARMLLDQIDTLNAQIARLTTRIDDLLAATIEEPDDSVPSDDQGAARGGSGLTVIERLDEIPGVGRGAAQIILAEIGPDMTVFPTAAHLVSGRNCARAPSNPGRSSGAGEPARATPISRECSVRPPPQPPRRTPSSANATGASSNVAASSKPSSPSPAPSSSWSGIC
;
A
#
# COMPACT_ATOMS: atom_id res chain seq x y z
N MET A 1 -12.25 -4.11 0.05
CA MET A 1 -11.44 -4.72 -1.02
C MET A 1 -10.89 -6.07 -0.60
N ARG A 2 -10.21 -6.16 0.55
CA ARG A 2 -9.65 -7.42 1.07
C ARG A 2 -10.64 -8.60 1.03
N ASP A 3 -11.87 -8.43 1.53
CA ASP A 3 -12.89 -9.52 1.50
C ASP A 3 -13.22 -10.00 0.09
N MET A 4 -13.20 -9.11 -0.88
CA MET A 4 -13.51 -9.43 -2.27
C MET A 4 -12.37 -10.23 -2.91
N LEU A 5 -11.12 -9.89 -2.59
CA LEU A 5 -9.94 -10.67 -3.00
C LEU A 5 -9.91 -12.03 -2.32
N GLU A 6 -10.25 -12.11 -1.03
CA GLU A 6 -10.38 -13.37 -0.30
C GLU A 6 -11.45 -14.28 -0.91
N ALA A 7 -12.61 -13.72 -1.28
CA ALA A 7 -13.67 -14.47 -1.96
C ALA A 7 -13.23 -14.95 -3.36
N LEU A 8 -12.51 -14.12 -4.12
CA LEU A 8 -11.91 -14.52 -5.38
C LEU A 8 -10.91 -15.68 -5.19
N ILE A 9 -10.04 -15.60 -4.18
CA ILE A 9 -9.11 -16.70 -3.89
C ILE A 9 -9.86 -17.96 -3.44
N ALA A 10 -10.96 -17.81 -2.70
CA ALA A 10 -11.83 -18.91 -2.28
C ALA A 10 -12.68 -19.51 -3.42
N GLY A 11 -12.59 -18.99 -4.64
CA GLY A 11 -13.27 -19.53 -5.82
C GLY A 11 -14.61 -18.88 -6.16
N GLU A 12 -15.03 -17.81 -5.49
CA GLU A 12 -16.25 -17.08 -5.86
C GLU A 12 -16.02 -16.34 -7.19
N ARG A 13 -16.99 -16.45 -8.11
CA ARG A 13 -16.89 -15.90 -9.47
C ARG A 13 -18.12 -15.09 -9.87
N ASP A 14 -19.16 -15.03 -9.04
CA ASP A 14 -20.31 -14.15 -9.29
C ASP A 14 -19.92 -12.68 -9.05
N PRO A 15 -19.87 -11.84 -10.10
CA PRO A 15 -19.44 -10.44 -9.98
C PRO A 15 -20.37 -9.62 -9.08
N ARG A 16 -21.65 -9.98 -8.96
CA ARG A 16 -22.60 -9.28 -8.07
C ARG A 16 -22.34 -9.60 -6.60
N ARG A 17 -22.07 -10.87 -6.29
CA ARG A 17 -21.69 -11.28 -4.93
C ARG A 17 -20.38 -10.63 -4.50
N LEU A 18 -19.38 -10.66 -5.38
CA LEU A 18 -18.08 -10.05 -5.13
C LEU A 18 -18.22 -8.53 -4.92
N ALA A 19 -18.93 -7.82 -5.80
CA ALA A 19 -19.17 -6.38 -5.63
C ALA A 19 -19.95 -6.06 -4.33
N GLY A 20 -20.81 -6.96 -3.87
CA GLY A 20 -21.50 -6.86 -2.58
C GLY A 20 -20.57 -6.85 -1.36
N LEU A 21 -19.36 -7.43 -1.49
CA LEU A 21 -18.31 -7.42 -0.45
C LEU A 21 -17.51 -6.11 -0.42
N ALA A 22 -17.84 -5.12 -1.25
CA ALA A 22 -17.17 -3.83 -1.26
C ALA A 22 -17.31 -3.11 0.10
N ARG A 23 -16.25 -2.39 0.49
CA ARG A 23 -16.18 -1.62 1.75
C ARG A 23 -15.74 -0.18 1.48
N GLY A 24 -16.19 0.76 2.32
CA GLY A 24 -15.83 2.18 2.23
C GLY A 24 -16.27 2.81 0.89
N ALA A 25 -15.40 3.64 0.32
CA ALA A 25 -15.65 4.36 -0.94
C ALA A 25 -15.96 3.42 -2.14
N MET A 26 -15.54 2.15 -2.08
CA MET A 26 -15.83 1.17 -3.12
C MET A 26 -17.31 0.79 -3.19
N LYS A 27 -18.09 0.93 -2.09
CA LYS A 27 -19.53 0.63 -2.09
C LYS A 27 -20.30 1.52 -3.06
N ALA A 28 -19.92 2.80 -3.16
CA ALA A 28 -20.54 3.74 -4.08
C ALA A 28 -20.28 3.36 -5.56
N LYS A 29 -19.25 2.56 -5.83
CA LYS A 29 -18.83 2.14 -7.18
C LYS A 29 -19.33 0.75 -7.56
N HIS A 30 -20.40 0.26 -6.93
CA HIS A 30 -20.86 -1.12 -7.08
C HIS A 30 -21.10 -1.53 -8.54
N SER A 31 -21.79 -0.71 -9.34
CA SER A 31 -22.03 -1.02 -10.76
C SER A 31 -20.73 -1.17 -11.55
N ALA A 32 -19.78 -0.25 -11.36
CA ALA A 32 -18.47 -0.31 -12.00
C ALA A 32 -17.65 -1.53 -11.53
N LEU A 33 -17.82 -1.97 -10.28
CA LEU A 33 -17.18 -3.20 -9.78
C LEU A 33 -17.76 -4.44 -10.44
N VAL A 34 -19.09 -4.53 -10.61
CA VAL A 34 -19.73 -5.65 -11.31
C VAL A 34 -19.18 -5.77 -12.74
N GLU A 35 -19.02 -4.66 -13.44
CA GLU A 35 -18.42 -4.63 -14.79
C GLU A 35 -16.94 -5.03 -14.77
N ALA A 36 -16.16 -4.54 -13.81
CA ALA A 36 -14.73 -4.86 -13.72
C ALA A 36 -14.46 -6.34 -13.36
N LEU A 37 -15.39 -6.99 -12.67
CA LEU A 37 -15.24 -8.36 -12.17
C LEU A 37 -15.67 -9.44 -13.17
N THR A 38 -15.98 -9.09 -14.42
CA THR A 38 -16.26 -10.07 -15.49
C THR A 38 -14.99 -10.63 -16.16
N GLY A 39 -13.81 -10.25 -15.69
CA GLY A 39 -12.51 -10.71 -16.22
C GLY A 39 -12.21 -12.18 -15.94
N ARG A 40 -11.05 -12.65 -16.44
CA ARG A 40 -10.55 -14.01 -16.12
C ARG A 40 -9.73 -13.95 -14.83
N PHE A 41 -10.24 -14.61 -13.80
CA PHE A 41 -9.51 -14.91 -12.57
C PHE A 41 -9.53 -16.42 -12.39
N ASP A 42 -8.39 -17.05 -12.67
CA ASP A 42 -8.20 -18.50 -12.55
C ASP A 42 -7.46 -18.86 -11.26
N ASP A 43 -7.21 -20.15 -11.06
CA ASP A 43 -6.55 -20.67 -9.87
C ASP A 43 -5.10 -20.20 -9.74
N HIS A 44 -4.42 -19.92 -10.87
CA HIS A 44 -3.07 -19.37 -10.84
C HIS A 44 -3.08 -17.93 -10.32
N HIS A 45 -4.04 -17.10 -10.74
CA HIS A 45 -4.22 -15.76 -10.16
C HIS A 45 -4.57 -15.83 -8.68
N ALA A 46 -5.36 -16.83 -8.26
CA ALA A 46 -5.69 -17.06 -6.85
C ALA A 46 -4.43 -17.36 -6.03
N GLU A 47 -3.53 -18.21 -6.55
CA GLU A 47 -2.25 -18.53 -5.92
C GLU A 47 -1.35 -17.29 -5.77
N LEU A 48 -1.18 -16.51 -6.84
CA LEU A 48 -0.40 -15.27 -6.80
C LEU A 48 -0.99 -14.25 -5.82
N ALA A 49 -2.31 -14.08 -5.83
CA ALA A 49 -2.99 -13.15 -4.94
C ALA A 49 -2.86 -13.55 -3.47
N ARG A 50 -2.89 -14.85 -3.16
CA ARG A 50 -2.66 -15.37 -1.80
C ARG A 50 -1.26 -15.00 -1.30
N MET A 51 -0.22 -15.30 -2.08
CA MET A 51 1.17 -14.97 -1.71
C MET A 51 1.37 -13.48 -1.44
N LEU A 52 0.78 -12.61 -2.28
CA LEU A 52 0.89 -11.16 -2.11
C LEU A 52 0.14 -10.67 -0.87
N LEU A 53 -1.04 -11.22 -0.58
CA LEU A 53 -1.79 -10.87 0.64
C LEU A 53 -1.04 -11.31 1.89
N ASP A 54 -0.47 -12.52 1.91
CA ASP A 54 0.32 -13.03 3.04
C ASP A 54 1.55 -12.14 3.28
N GLN A 55 2.19 -11.65 2.21
CA GLN A 55 3.31 -10.72 2.33
C GLN A 55 2.89 -9.35 2.88
N ILE A 56 1.74 -8.83 2.44
CA ILE A 56 1.18 -7.58 2.99
C ILE A 56 0.90 -7.74 4.48
N ASP A 57 0.28 -8.85 4.89
CA ASP A 57 -0.02 -9.11 6.30
C ASP A 57 1.26 -9.23 7.13
N THR A 58 2.28 -9.91 6.60
CA THR A 58 3.60 -10.02 7.22
C THR A 58 4.24 -8.64 7.44
N LEU A 59 4.24 -7.79 6.41
CA LEU A 59 4.79 -6.44 6.50
C LEU A 59 3.99 -5.56 7.47
N ASN A 60 2.65 -5.65 7.44
CA ASN A 60 1.80 -4.94 8.40
C ASN A 60 2.09 -5.34 9.85
N ALA A 61 2.30 -6.64 10.10
CA ALA A 61 2.66 -7.13 11.43
C ALA A 61 4.05 -6.64 11.86
N GLN A 62 5.02 -6.58 10.94
CA GLN A 62 6.35 -6.01 11.20
C GLN A 62 6.29 -4.52 11.48
N ILE A 63 5.50 -3.76 10.71
CA ILE A 63 5.26 -2.33 10.95
C ILE A 63 4.67 -2.14 12.35
N ALA A 64 3.61 -2.86 12.70
CA ALA A 64 2.98 -2.74 14.02
C ALA A 64 3.94 -3.06 15.17
N ARG A 65 4.80 -4.08 15.00
CA ARG A 65 5.86 -4.41 15.96
C ARG A 65 6.85 -3.26 16.12
N LEU A 66 7.31 -2.68 15.02
CA LEU A 66 8.27 -1.57 15.05
C LEU A 66 7.64 -0.30 15.62
N THR A 67 6.39 0.00 15.29
CA THR A 67 5.64 1.11 15.90
C THR A 67 5.59 0.97 17.42
N THR A 68 5.21 -0.21 17.91
CA THR A 68 5.18 -0.49 19.37
C THR A 68 6.56 -0.31 19.99
N ARG A 69 7.61 -0.86 19.35
CA ARG A 69 8.99 -0.74 19.82
C ARG A 69 9.45 0.72 19.89
N ILE A 70 9.04 1.56 18.93
CA ILE A 70 9.37 2.99 18.90
C ILE A 70 8.67 3.70 20.06
N ASP A 71 7.38 3.44 20.28
CA ASP A 71 6.63 4.02 21.41
C ASP A 71 7.26 3.63 22.76
N ASP A 72 7.61 2.36 22.95
CA ASP A 72 8.26 1.86 24.18
C ASP A 72 9.61 2.55 24.42
N LEU A 73 10.43 2.68 23.38
CA LEU A 73 11.74 3.33 23.50
C LEU A 73 11.59 4.81 23.81
N LEU A 74 10.66 5.51 23.17
CA LEU A 74 10.42 6.93 23.42
C LEU A 74 9.89 7.20 24.83
N ALA A 75 9.11 6.28 25.41
CA ALA A 75 8.69 6.38 26.81
C ALA A 75 9.89 6.22 27.77
N ALA A 76 10.81 5.29 27.47
CA ALA A 76 11.96 4.99 28.33
C ALA A 76 13.04 6.09 28.34
N THR A 77 13.29 6.78 27.22
CA THR A 77 14.36 7.81 27.14
C THR A 77 14.05 9.12 27.89
N ILE A 78 12.85 9.27 28.45
CA ILE A 78 12.38 10.53 29.05
C ILE A 78 12.32 10.45 30.59
N GLU A 79 12.60 9.28 31.20
CA GLU A 79 12.72 9.09 32.65
C GLU A 79 14.13 9.33 33.22
N GLU A 80 14.86 10.34 32.74
CA GLU A 80 16.00 10.89 33.50
C GLU A 80 15.60 12.30 33.97
N PRO A 81 14.94 12.42 35.14
CA PRO A 81 14.79 13.70 35.79
C PRO A 81 16.18 14.15 36.25
N ASP A 82 16.63 15.29 35.75
CA ASP A 82 17.74 16.04 36.32
C ASP A 82 17.36 16.53 37.72
N ASP A 83 17.47 15.63 38.70
CA ASP A 83 17.55 15.94 40.11
C ASP A 83 18.92 16.57 40.40
N SER A 84 19.15 17.83 40.02
CA SER A 84 19.94 18.79 40.80
C SER A 84 20.11 20.16 40.12
N VAL A 85 19.10 21.03 40.24
CA VAL A 85 19.33 22.48 40.20
C VAL A 85 18.71 23.13 41.44
N PRO A 86 19.52 23.56 42.43
CA PRO A 86 19.02 24.40 43.52
C PRO A 86 18.55 25.72 42.92
N SER A 87 17.28 26.01 43.12
CA SER A 87 16.62 27.22 42.64
C SER A 87 16.96 28.41 43.53
N ASP A 88 17.50 29.47 42.93
CA ASP A 88 17.29 30.85 43.38
C ASP A 88 17.13 31.73 42.13
N ASP A 89 15.88 31.91 41.69
CA ASP A 89 15.26 33.20 41.28
C ASP A 89 14.01 32.96 40.39
N GLN A 90 12.96 33.73 40.67
CA GLN A 90 11.60 33.56 40.15
C GLN A 90 11.35 34.39 38.88
N GLY A 91 10.86 33.74 37.81
CA GLY A 91 10.42 34.43 36.60
C GLY A 91 9.52 33.55 35.72
N ALA A 92 8.21 33.76 35.85
CA ALA A 92 7.11 33.50 34.92
C ALA A 92 7.12 32.23 34.02
N ALA A 93 6.13 31.36 34.26
CA ALA A 93 5.63 30.32 33.36
C ALA A 93 6.62 29.21 32.98
N ARG A 94 7.29 28.59 33.97
CA ARG A 94 7.88 27.26 33.78
C ARG A 94 6.76 26.24 33.58
N GLY A 95 6.39 26.02 32.33
CA GLY A 95 5.59 24.88 31.86
C GLY A 95 6.33 23.57 32.10
N GLY A 96 6.42 23.17 33.36
CA GLY A 96 6.67 21.79 33.77
C GLY A 96 5.41 20.98 33.57
N SER A 97 4.84 20.99 32.36
CA SER A 97 3.88 19.96 32.00
C SER A 97 4.70 18.68 31.95
N GLY A 98 4.40 17.70 32.80
CA GLY A 98 5.05 16.37 32.84
C GLY A 98 4.86 15.54 31.56
N LEU A 99 4.59 16.23 30.46
CA LEU A 99 4.42 15.71 29.12
C LEU A 99 5.79 15.47 28.51
N THR A 100 5.91 14.29 27.94
CA THR A 100 7.03 13.87 27.09
C THR A 100 7.20 14.81 25.90
N VAL A 101 8.40 14.84 25.30
CA VAL A 101 8.67 15.69 24.11
C VAL A 101 7.70 15.38 22.96
N ILE A 102 7.29 14.11 22.83
CA ILE A 102 6.31 13.67 21.84
C ILE A 102 4.93 14.28 22.10
N GLU A 103 4.44 14.26 23.35
CA GLU A 103 3.16 14.84 23.72
C GLU A 103 3.15 16.35 23.51
N ARG A 104 4.25 17.03 23.83
CA ARG A 104 4.41 18.47 23.55
C ARG A 104 4.35 18.79 22.05
N LEU A 105 4.89 17.93 21.20
CA LEU A 105 4.81 18.09 19.75
C LEU A 105 3.44 17.70 19.19
N ASP A 106 2.76 16.73 19.80
CA ASP A 106 1.40 16.30 19.44
C ASP A 106 0.35 17.40 19.70
N GLU A 107 0.58 18.26 20.69
CA GLU A 107 -0.25 19.45 20.97
C GLU A 107 -0.25 20.48 19.82
N ILE A 108 0.74 20.46 18.93
CA ILE A 108 0.80 21.36 17.78
C ILE A 108 -0.25 20.92 16.74
N PRO A 109 -1.26 21.74 16.43
CA PRO A 109 -2.29 21.38 15.46
C PRO A 109 -1.70 20.99 14.11
N GLY A 110 -2.02 19.77 13.66
CA GLY A 110 -1.55 19.24 12.36
C GLY A 110 -0.24 18.44 12.42
N VAL A 111 0.45 18.37 13.56
CA VAL A 111 1.62 17.48 13.74
C VAL A 111 1.13 16.08 14.08
N GLY A 112 0.42 15.90 15.19
CA GLY A 112 0.02 14.56 15.61
C GLY A 112 1.21 13.72 16.09
N ARG A 113 0.95 12.69 16.91
CA ARG A 113 1.98 11.82 17.49
C ARG A 113 2.93 11.22 16.44
N GLY A 114 2.42 10.75 15.31
CA GLY A 114 3.24 10.14 14.26
C GLY A 114 4.21 11.12 13.59
N ALA A 115 3.77 12.36 13.31
CA ALA A 115 4.69 13.36 12.75
C ALA A 115 5.67 13.86 13.81
N ALA A 116 5.27 13.93 15.08
CA ALA A 116 6.17 14.24 16.19
C ALA A 116 7.34 13.23 16.27
N GLN A 117 7.04 11.93 16.14
CA GLN A 117 8.06 10.88 16.08
C GLN A 117 9.01 11.06 14.90
N ILE A 118 8.48 11.38 13.70
CA ILE A 118 9.28 11.62 12.50
C ILE A 118 10.19 12.85 12.68
N ILE A 119 9.64 13.94 13.24
CA ILE A 119 10.40 15.16 13.51
C ILE A 119 11.57 14.83 14.44
N LEU A 120 11.32 14.18 15.57
CA LEU A 120 12.35 13.78 16.53
C LEU A 120 13.38 12.80 15.96
N ALA A 121 12.97 11.90 15.07
CA ALA A 121 13.89 10.99 14.40
C ALA A 121 14.83 11.71 13.42
N GLU A 122 14.34 12.76 12.74
CA GLU A 122 15.10 13.53 11.77
C GLU A 122 16.05 14.55 12.43
N ILE A 123 15.56 15.24 13.48
CA ILE A 123 16.32 16.32 14.13
C ILE A 123 17.12 15.84 15.35
N GLY A 124 16.74 14.70 15.93
CA GLY A 124 17.26 14.18 17.19
C GLY A 124 16.56 14.79 18.43
N PRO A 125 16.61 14.13 19.60
CA PRO A 125 16.06 14.69 20.84
C PRO A 125 16.93 15.80 21.45
N ASP A 126 18.21 15.86 21.08
CA ASP A 126 19.17 16.83 21.60
C ASP A 126 19.16 18.12 20.79
N MET A 127 18.51 19.15 21.33
CA MET A 127 18.44 20.47 20.71
C MET A 127 19.74 21.29 20.88
N THR A 128 20.71 20.86 21.70
CA THR A 128 21.97 21.61 21.90
C THR A 128 22.87 21.61 20.66
N VAL A 129 22.66 20.67 19.73
CA VAL A 129 23.29 20.60 18.41
C VAL A 129 22.93 21.82 17.53
N PHE A 130 21.81 22.50 17.84
CA PHE A 130 21.34 23.68 17.13
C PHE A 130 21.45 24.92 18.04
N PRO A 131 22.45 25.79 17.84
CA PRO A 131 22.64 26.97 18.69
C PRO A 131 21.46 27.94 18.70
N THR A 132 20.70 27.99 17.60
CA THR A 132 19.44 28.75 17.50
C THR A 132 18.43 28.02 16.62
N ALA A 133 17.14 28.37 16.75
CA ALA A 133 16.08 27.83 15.88
C ALA A 133 16.34 28.10 14.38
N ALA A 134 17.00 29.20 14.03
CA ALA A 134 17.39 29.48 12.64
C ALA A 134 18.42 28.47 12.09
N HIS A 135 19.28 27.90 12.95
CA HIS A 135 20.22 26.86 12.56
C HIS A 135 19.51 25.53 12.24
N LEU A 136 18.42 25.22 12.96
CA LEU A 136 17.57 24.08 12.66
C LEU A 136 16.85 24.28 11.31
N VAL A 137 16.20 25.43 11.11
CA VAL A 137 15.44 25.73 9.88
C VAL A 137 16.34 25.82 8.63
N SER A 138 17.59 26.24 8.78
CA SER A 138 18.55 26.30 7.67
C SER A 138 19.15 24.94 7.28
N GLY A 139 18.87 23.86 8.04
CA GLY A 139 19.33 22.49 7.73
C GLY A 139 20.84 22.28 7.80
N ARG A 140 21.60 23.24 8.34
CA ARG A 140 23.08 23.26 8.22
C ARG A 140 23.80 22.28 9.16
N ASN A 141 23.08 21.71 10.14
CA ASN A 141 23.62 20.83 11.19
C ASN A 141 22.89 19.48 11.36
N CYS A 142 21.97 19.09 10.48
CA CYS A 142 21.29 17.78 10.60
C CYS A 142 22.25 16.64 10.23
N ALA A 143 22.88 16.02 11.22
CA ALA A 143 23.69 14.83 11.06
C ALA A 143 22.92 13.59 11.53
N ARG A 144 22.83 12.60 10.62
CA ARG A 144 22.43 11.18 10.82
C ARG A 144 20.99 10.80 10.47
N ALA A 145 20.64 10.92 9.18
CA ALA A 145 19.68 10.02 8.54
C ALA A 145 20.40 9.16 7.48
N PRO A 146 20.13 7.84 7.35
CA PRO A 146 20.58 7.09 6.18
C PRO A 146 19.92 7.72 4.93
N SER A 147 20.76 8.18 4.01
CA SER A 147 20.33 8.76 2.74
C SER A 147 19.45 7.75 1.98
N ASN A 148 18.14 7.97 1.96
CA ASN A 148 17.29 7.44 0.90
C ASN A 148 17.57 8.27 -0.36
N PRO A 149 18.01 7.67 -1.49
CA PRO A 149 18.20 8.41 -2.72
C PRO A 149 16.83 8.70 -3.37
N GLY A 150 16.12 9.68 -2.83
CA GLY A 150 14.99 10.33 -3.49
C GLY A 150 15.52 11.32 -4.52
N ARG A 151 15.19 11.11 -5.79
CA ARG A 151 15.49 11.99 -6.93
C ARG A 151 15.31 13.47 -6.57
N SER A 152 16.38 14.26 -6.70
CA SER A 152 16.28 15.72 -6.72
C SER A 152 15.72 16.17 -8.08
N SER A 153 14.47 16.64 -8.09
CA SER A 153 13.94 17.45 -9.18
C SER A 153 14.68 18.78 -9.22
N GLY A 154 15.65 18.91 -10.13
CA GLY A 154 16.27 20.19 -10.47
C GLY A 154 15.25 21.12 -11.09
N ALA A 155 15.14 22.33 -10.53
CA ALA A 155 14.35 23.42 -11.05
C ALA A 155 14.89 23.86 -12.43
N GLY A 156 14.04 23.75 -13.46
CA GLY A 156 14.25 24.40 -14.74
C GLY A 156 13.67 25.82 -14.72
N GLU A 157 14.48 26.77 -15.17
CA GLU A 157 14.20 28.19 -15.35
C GLU A 157 12.91 28.46 -16.17
N PRO A 158 12.10 29.50 -15.88
CA PRO A 158 10.85 29.73 -16.60
C PRO A 158 11.13 30.31 -17.99
N ALA A 159 10.97 29.49 -19.03
CA ALA A 159 11.03 29.97 -20.41
C ALA A 159 9.83 30.88 -20.73
N ARG A 160 10.16 32.11 -21.10
CA ARG A 160 9.32 33.21 -21.57
C ARG A 160 8.31 32.79 -22.66
N ALA A 161 7.06 33.22 -22.51
CA ALA A 161 5.98 32.99 -23.48
C ALA A 161 6.15 33.84 -24.76
N THR A 162 5.88 33.22 -25.91
CA THR A 162 5.61 33.90 -27.19
C THR A 162 4.41 33.20 -27.85
N PRO A 163 3.45 33.93 -28.44
CA PRO A 163 2.21 33.35 -28.93
C PRO A 163 2.35 32.94 -30.40
N ILE A 164 1.82 31.77 -30.76
CA ILE A 164 1.08 31.57 -32.02
C ILE A 164 0.19 30.34 -31.89
N SER A 165 -1.11 30.60 -31.90
CA SER A 165 -2.15 29.62 -32.18
C SER A 165 -2.14 29.28 -33.67
N ARG A 166 -2.24 28.00 -34.02
CA ARG A 166 -3.31 27.40 -34.84
C ARG A 166 -2.90 26.01 -35.38
N GLU A 167 -3.87 25.10 -35.31
CA GLU A 167 -4.07 23.93 -36.19
C GLU A 167 -3.33 22.61 -35.86
N CYS A 168 -3.84 21.87 -34.88
CA CYS A 168 -3.63 20.41 -34.82
C CYS A 168 -4.54 19.71 -35.85
N SER A 169 -4.06 19.60 -37.09
CA SER A 169 -4.61 18.65 -38.05
C SER A 169 -4.08 17.26 -37.71
N VAL A 170 -4.93 16.43 -37.11
CA VAL A 170 -4.64 15.02 -36.81
C VAL A 170 -4.64 14.24 -38.12
N ARG A 171 -3.45 13.85 -38.60
CA ARG A 171 -3.30 12.82 -39.63
C ARG A 171 -3.24 11.44 -38.94
N PRO A 172 -4.19 10.52 -39.16
CA PRO A 172 -4.12 9.19 -38.54
C PRO A 172 -3.01 8.33 -39.19
N PRO A 173 -2.39 7.39 -38.44
CA PRO A 173 -1.37 6.50 -38.99
C PRO A 173 -1.96 5.52 -40.03
N PRO A 174 -1.17 5.07 -41.02
CA PRO A 174 -1.66 4.14 -42.04
C PRO A 174 -2.04 2.78 -41.42
N GLN A 175 -3.23 2.27 -41.80
CA GLN A 175 -3.69 0.93 -41.39
C GLN A 175 -2.93 -0.17 -42.15
N PRO A 176 -2.69 -1.34 -41.53
CA PRO A 176 -2.17 -2.51 -42.22
C PRO A 176 -3.17 -3.03 -43.27
N PRO A 177 -2.71 -3.71 -44.35
CA PRO A 177 -3.59 -4.12 -45.45
C PRO A 177 -4.65 -5.12 -44.98
N ARG A 178 -5.90 -4.87 -45.36
CA ARG A 178 -7.03 -5.80 -45.16
C ARG A 178 -6.80 -7.07 -45.99
N ARG A 179 -7.05 -8.22 -45.37
CA ARG A 179 -7.16 -9.50 -46.09
C ARG A 179 -8.34 -9.44 -47.04
N THR A 180 -8.11 -9.83 -48.30
CA THR A 180 -9.13 -9.97 -49.32
C THR A 180 -10.09 -11.10 -48.97
N PRO A 181 -11.40 -10.97 -49.24
CA PRO A 181 -12.32 -12.10 -49.16
C PRO A 181 -12.13 -12.96 -50.42
N SER A 182 -11.59 -14.15 -50.26
CA SER A 182 -11.63 -15.18 -51.30
C SER A 182 -12.93 -15.95 -51.15
N SER A 183 -13.81 -15.79 -52.15
CA SER A 183 -14.97 -16.63 -52.35
C SER A 183 -14.55 -17.99 -52.87
N ALA A 184 -14.97 -19.05 -52.18
CA ALA A 184 -15.21 -20.35 -52.79
C ALA A 184 -16.23 -21.09 -51.92
N ASN A 185 -17.45 -21.21 -52.45
CA ASN A 185 -18.43 -22.16 -51.98
C ASN A 185 -17.94 -23.59 -52.28
N ALA A 186 -18.10 -24.50 -51.34
CA ALA A 186 -18.23 -25.92 -51.65
C ALA A 186 -19.19 -26.57 -50.66
N THR A 187 -20.41 -26.74 -51.14
CA THR A 187 -21.45 -27.66 -50.70
C THR A 187 -20.88 -29.06 -50.46
N GLY A 188 -21.23 -29.68 -49.33
CA GLY A 188 -20.90 -31.07 -49.03
C GLY A 188 -21.53 -31.52 -47.73
N ALA A 189 -22.81 -31.90 -47.80
CA ALA A 189 -23.51 -32.62 -46.74
C ALA A 189 -22.80 -33.93 -46.39
N SER A 190 -22.83 -34.35 -45.11
CA SER A 190 -23.37 -35.67 -44.75
C SER A 190 -23.44 -35.90 -43.23
N SER A 191 -24.67 -36.22 -42.84
CA SER A 191 -25.25 -36.94 -41.70
C SER A 191 -24.41 -37.77 -40.69
N ASN A 192 -24.89 -37.66 -39.44
CA ASN A 192 -25.20 -38.68 -38.42
C ASN A 192 -24.13 -39.66 -37.92
N VAL A 193 -24.04 -39.82 -36.59
CA VAL A 193 -24.57 -40.99 -35.85
C VAL A 193 -24.31 -40.84 -34.35
N ALA A 194 -25.31 -41.27 -33.56
CA ALA A 194 -25.34 -41.33 -32.12
C ALA A 194 -24.63 -42.58 -31.55
N ALA A 195 -24.03 -42.45 -30.37
CA ALA A 195 -23.89 -43.48 -29.32
C ALA A 195 -23.49 -42.75 -28.02
N SER A 196 -24.29 -42.68 -26.94
CA SER A 196 -24.51 -43.73 -25.91
C SER A 196 -23.17 -44.32 -25.43
N SER A 197 -22.72 -44.29 -24.16
CA SER A 197 -23.41 -44.34 -22.86
C SER A 197 -22.43 -44.06 -21.70
N LYS A 198 -22.90 -43.29 -20.69
CA LYS A 198 -22.77 -43.45 -19.21
C LYS A 198 -21.43 -43.73 -18.47
N PRO A 199 -21.37 -43.39 -17.16
CA PRO A 199 -20.15 -43.04 -16.41
C PRO A 199 -19.58 -44.20 -15.59
N SER A 200 -18.33 -44.06 -15.13
CA SER A 200 -17.75 -44.90 -14.07
C SER A 200 -17.52 -44.07 -12.81
N SER A 201 -18.06 -44.57 -11.69
CA SER A 201 -17.81 -44.12 -10.31
C SER A 201 -16.85 -45.12 -9.60
N PRO A 202 -16.64 -45.11 -8.26
CA PRO A 202 -15.35 -44.76 -7.64
C PRO A 202 -14.72 -45.85 -6.72
N SER A 203 -13.61 -45.47 -6.05
CA SER A 203 -13.03 -46.02 -4.79
C SER A 203 -12.12 -47.27 -4.89
N PRO A 204 -11.27 -47.60 -3.87
CA PRO A 204 -11.14 -47.06 -2.51
C PRO A 204 -9.70 -46.72 -2.03
N ALA A 205 -9.63 -46.09 -0.84
CA ALA A 205 -8.43 -45.94 -0.02
C ALA A 205 -8.01 -47.26 0.65
N PRO A 206 -6.74 -47.38 1.09
CA PRO A 206 -6.41 -48.21 2.23
C PRO A 206 -5.88 -47.42 3.44
N SER A 207 -6.37 -47.84 4.59
CA SER A 207 -5.97 -47.49 5.95
C SER A 207 -4.65 -48.13 6.37
N SER A 208 -3.83 -47.40 7.13
CA SER A 208 -2.94 -47.91 8.19
C SER A 208 -2.56 -46.69 9.04
N SER A 209 -2.83 -46.56 10.35
CA SER A 209 -2.60 -47.43 11.51
C SER A 209 -1.13 -47.82 11.68
N TRP A 210 -0.37 -46.98 12.39
CA TRP A 210 0.74 -47.48 13.17
C TRP A 210 0.85 -46.75 14.52
N SER A 211 0.74 -47.56 15.55
CA SER A 211 1.06 -47.28 16.94
C SER A 211 2.53 -47.62 17.19
N GLY A 212 3.24 -46.76 17.93
CA GLY A 212 4.22 -47.20 18.95
C GLY A 212 5.73 -47.18 18.65
N ILE A 213 6.45 -46.51 19.57
CA ILE A 213 7.72 -46.92 20.24
C ILE A 213 9.01 -46.56 19.45
N CYS A 214 10.06 -45.89 19.96
CA CYS A 214 10.65 -45.69 21.30
C CYS A 214 10.99 -44.21 21.56
#